data_AF-A0A6L2LIJ8-F1
#
_entry.id   AF-A0A6L2LIJ8-F1
#
_cell.length_a   1.000
_cell.length_b   1.000
_cell.length_c   1.000
_cell.angle_alpha   90.00
_cell.angle_beta   90.00
_cell.angle_gamma   90.00
#
_symmetry.space_group_name_H-M   'P 1'
#
loop_
_entity.id
_entity.type
_entity.pdbx_description
1 polymer ?
#
loop_
_entity_poly.entity_id
_entity_poly.type
_entity_poly.pdbx_seq_one_letter_code
_entity_poly.pdbx_strand_id
1 'polypeptide(L)'
;MDGNVHTYKAYLVAKGYTQTPWIDYEETFSPVADIRDIRIRIAIAAYYDYEIWQMDVKTAFLNGYLSEEVYMDVKSYLERCFAMKDLGETAYILGIKIYRDRSRRLIGLCQSAYIEKILKRYCMENFKRRSIPMQEKLKLSKSQGASTPAELKRMQNVPYASAVGSIIYAVRCTRSDVAFTQNVTSQFQQNLDDIHWTTVKNILKYLRNTKDMFLVYEGDLKRELRVSCYTNVGYLTDADDLKSQTRYVFILDGGAVDWKSAKQSIFVSSSAKAKYIAAFDASKEAVWVRKFIFGLGVVPTIEEPISMYCDNTGAIAIANESRITKGARHFRAKVHFPREVIEYGDIKLEKVHTDNNLANPFTKALAFPKHSEHTRNIGMLPASSLM
;
A
#
# COMPACT_ATOMS: atom_id res chain seq x y z
N MET A 1 -6.97 -13.35 -37.03
CA MET A 1 -6.93 -13.96 -35.67
C MET A 1 -8.17 -14.80 -35.59
N ASP A 2 -8.01 -16.11 -35.76
CA ASP A 2 -9.01 -16.95 -36.44
C ASP A 2 -10.01 -17.56 -35.46
N GLY A 3 -10.35 -16.81 -34.40
CA GLY A 3 -11.36 -17.16 -33.40
C GLY A 3 -11.06 -18.41 -32.55
N ASN A 4 -10.02 -19.17 -32.86
CA ASN A 4 -9.72 -20.44 -32.22
C ASN A 4 -8.96 -20.26 -30.90
N VAL A 5 -9.39 -21.00 -29.88
CA VAL A 5 -8.72 -21.07 -28.58
C VAL A 5 -7.45 -21.90 -28.72
N HIS A 6 -6.29 -21.25 -28.68
CA HIS A 6 -4.99 -21.92 -28.82
C HIS A 6 -4.46 -22.52 -27.51
N THR A 7 -5.04 -22.16 -26.35
CA THR A 7 -4.57 -22.67 -25.06
C THR A 7 -5.66 -22.53 -24.00
N TYR A 8 -5.98 -23.63 -23.33
CA TYR A 8 -6.77 -23.62 -22.10
C TYR A 8 -5.79 -23.56 -20.92
N LYS A 9 -5.94 -22.56 -20.04
CA LYS A 9 -5.20 -22.48 -18.77
C LYS A 9 -6.15 -22.86 -17.64
N ALA A 10 -5.91 -23.99 -17.00
CA ALA A 10 -6.53 -24.37 -15.75
C ALA A 10 -5.51 -24.17 -14.62
N TYR A 11 -5.93 -23.59 -13.50
CA TYR A 11 -5.12 -23.50 -12.29
C TYR A 11 -5.62 -24.55 -11.30
N LEU A 12 -4.77 -25.54 -10.99
CA LEU A 12 -5.03 -26.50 -9.94
C LEU A 12 -4.57 -25.88 -8.61
N VAL A 13 -5.49 -25.55 -7.72
CA VAL A 13 -5.16 -24.96 -6.41
C VAL A 13 -4.84 -26.10 -5.43
N ALA A 14 -3.56 -26.26 -5.08
CA ALA A 14 -3.13 -27.22 -4.06
C ALA A 14 -3.31 -26.60 -2.65
N LYS A 15 -3.88 -27.38 -1.71
CA LYS A 15 -4.30 -27.00 -0.33
C LYS A 15 -5.69 -26.39 -0.11
N GLY A 16 -6.68 -26.67 -0.97
CA GLY A 16 -8.09 -26.36 -0.66
C GLY A 16 -8.64 -27.04 0.62
N TYR A 17 -7.92 -27.97 1.24
CA TYR A 17 -8.37 -28.67 2.46
C TYR A 17 -8.20 -27.87 3.76
N THR A 18 -7.46 -26.75 3.76
CA THR A 18 -7.45 -25.83 4.91
C THR A 18 -8.66 -24.89 4.90
N GLN A 19 -9.41 -24.88 3.80
CA GLN A 19 -10.65 -24.11 3.70
C GLN A 19 -11.72 -24.82 4.53
N THR A 20 -12.42 -24.03 5.34
CA THR A 20 -13.53 -24.49 6.16
C THR A 20 -14.81 -24.37 5.35
N PRO A 21 -15.61 -25.46 5.22
CA PRO A 21 -16.91 -25.40 4.55
C PRO A 21 -17.75 -24.24 5.10
N TRP A 22 -18.36 -23.46 4.20
CA TRP A 22 -19.16 -22.27 4.51
C TRP A 22 -18.42 -21.02 5.01
N ILE A 23 -17.09 -21.04 5.11
CA ILE A 23 -16.28 -19.87 5.49
C ILE A 23 -15.52 -19.32 4.28
N ASP A 24 -14.70 -20.14 3.66
CA ASP A 24 -13.76 -19.75 2.59
C ASP A 24 -13.69 -20.78 1.45
N TYR A 25 -14.56 -21.79 1.45
CA TYR A 25 -14.62 -22.89 0.47
C TYR A 25 -14.96 -22.42 -0.97
N GLU A 26 -15.70 -21.31 -1.10
CA GLU A 26 -16.02 -20.67 -2.39
C GLU A 26 -14.97 -19.61 -2.80
N GLU A 27 -13.99 -19.34 -1.93
CA GLU A 27 -12.95 -18.35 -2.19
C GLU A 27 -11.79 -18.96 -2.98
N THR A 28 -11.72 -18.63 -4.27
CA THR A 28 -10.68 -19.12 -5.20
C THR A 28 -9.47 -18.17 -5.20
N PHE A 29 -8.70 -18.13 -4.10
CA PHE A 29 -7.45 -17.37 -4.07
C PHE A 29 -6.24 -18.29 -4.23
N SER A 30 -5.49 -18.13 -5.33
CA SER A 30 -4.09 -18.55 -5.36
C SER A 30 -3.31 -17.63 -4.41
N PRO A 31 -2.57 -18.14 -3.41
CA PRO A 31 -1.76 -17.29 -2.55
C PRO A 31 -0.61 -16.69 -3.37
N VAL A 32 -0.82 -15.50 -3.91
CA VAL A 32 0.24 -14.66 -4.46
C VAL A 32 0.81 -13.87 -3.30
N ALA A 33 2.14 -13.84 -3.15
CA ALA A 33 2.80 -13.03 -2.13
C ALA A 33 2.29 -11.59 -2.19
N ASP A 34 1.80 -11.08 -1.06
CA ASP A 34 1.28 -9.73 -0.98
C ASP A 34 2.47 -8.77 -0.86
N ILE A 35 2.57 -7.77 -1.70
CA ILE A 35 3.70 -6.82 -1.66
C ILE A 35 3.93 -6.17 -0.27
N ARG A 36 2.91 -6.15 0.59
CA ARG A 36 3.04 -5.77 2.01
C ARG A 36 3.94 -6.72 2.81
N ASP A 37 3.79 -8.04 2.62
CA ASP A 37 4.62 -9.05 3.26
C ASP A 37 6.09 -8.94 2.85
N ILE A 38 6.36 -8.68 1.56
CA ILE A 38 7.70 -8.46 1.02
C ILE A 38 8.32 -7.22 1.68
N ARG A 39 7.60 -6.09 1.73
CA ARG A 39 8.12 -4.86 2.34
C ARG A 39 8.44 -5.02 3.82
N ILE A 40 7.57 -5.69 4.58
CA ILE A 40 7.81 -5.98 5.99
C ILE A 40 9.08 -6.84 6.16
N ARG A 41 9.23 -7.92 5.38
CA ARG A 41 10.43 -8.77 5.41
C ARG A 41 11.69 -8.00 5.03
N ILE A 42 11.61 -7.10 4.04
CA ILE A 42 12.74 -6.27 3.62
C ILE A 42 13.14 -5.28 4.71
N ALA A 43 12.18 -4.66 5.41
CA ALA A 43 12.47 -3.78 6.54
C ALA A 43 13.16 -4.56 7.69
N ILE A 44 12.64 -5.74 8.03
CA ILE A 44 13.27 -6.64 9.03
C ILE A 44 14.69 -7.04 8.59
N ALA A 45 14.87 -7.37 7.31
CA ALA A 45 16.17 -7.73 6.76
C ALA A 45 17.17 -6.57 6.77
N ALA A 46 16.71 -5.33 6.55
CA ALA A 46 17.55 -4.14 6.70
C ALA A 46 18.02 -4.01 8.16
N TYR A 47 17.10 -4.09 9.11
CA TYR A 47 17.39 -3.98 10.55
C TYR A 47 18.42 -5.02 11.03
N TYR A 48 18.18 -6.30 10.77
CA TYR A 48 19.06 -7.38 11.21
C TYR A 48 20.25 -7.65 10.29
N ASP A 49 20.34 -6.98 9.13
CA ASP A 49 21.30 -7.27 8.06
C ASP A 49 21.20 -8.71 7.50
N TYR A 50 19.98 -9.26 7.43
CA TYR A 50 19.76 -10.61 6.90
C TYR A 50 20.03 -10.73 5.40
N GLU A 51 20.56 -11.85 4.96
CA GLU A 51 20.67 -12.15 3.53
C GLU A 51 19.31 -12.33 2.88
N ILE A 52 19.18 -11.89 1.62
CA ILE A 52 17.94 -12.04 0.84
C ILE A 52 18.28 -12.83 -0.41
N TRP A 53 17.86 -14.09 -0.43
CA TRP A 53 18.05 -15.00 -1.56
C TRP A 53 16.73 -15.20 -2.31
N GLN A 54 16.82 -15.31 -3.63
CA GLN A 54 15.67 -15.59 -4.49
C GLN A 54 15.85 -16.95 -5.17
N MET A 55 14.83 -17.79 -5.05
CA MET A 55 14.80 -19.12 -5.66
C MET A 55 13.59 -19.24 -6.58
N ASP A 56 13.82 -19.77 -7.78
CA ASP A 56 12.76 -20.05 -8.74
C ASP A 56 12.50 -21.56 -8.80
N VAL A 57 11.34 -21.99 -8.30
CA VAL A 57 10.94 -23.40 -8.25
C VAL A 57 10.20 -23.75 -9.54
N LYS A 58 10.74 -24.69 -10.33
CA LYS A 58 10.17 -25.06 -11.65
C LYS A 58 8.76 -25.65 -11.55
N THR A 59 8.48 -26.39 -10.49
CA THR A 59 7.19 -27.05 -10.23
C THR A 59 6.92 -27.08 -8.73
N ALA A 60 6.23 -26.07 -8.21
CA ALA A 60 5.90 -26.00 -6.79
C ALA A 60 4.61 -26.78 -6.49
N PHE A 61 4.72 -28.08 -6.24
CA PHE A 61 3.68 -28.82 -5.51
C PHE A 61 4.07 -28.81 -4.02
N LEU A 62 3.56 -27.80 -3.29
CA LEU A 62 3.85 -27.56 -1.87
C LEU A 62 3.10 -28.56 -0.98
N ASN A 63 3.40 -29.85 -1.05
CA ASN A 63 2.92 -30.86 -0.07
C ASN A 63 3.89 -32.05 -0.03
N GLY A 64 5.07 -31.85 0.58
CA GLY A 64 5.92 -32.96 1.01
C GLY A 64 5.74 -33.16 2.52
N TYR A 65 5.30 -34.35 2.93
CA TYR A 65 5.36 -34.73 4.35
C TYR A 65 6.81 -35.05 4.70
N LEU A 66 7.35 -34.35 5.70
CA LEU A 66 8.65 -34.65 6.30
C LEU A 66 8.44 -35.73 7.36
N SER A 67 9.09 -36.89 7.19
CA SER A 67 9.08 -37.98 8.17
C SER A 67 10.04 -37.75 9.35
N GLU A 68 11.02 -36.87 9.18
CA GLU A 68 12.10 -36.63 10.14
C GLU A 68 12.34 -35.13 10.33
N GLU A 69 12.78 -34.75 11.52
CA GLU A 69 13.20 -33.39 11.84
C GLU A 69 14.63 -33.19 11.30
N VAL A 70 14.78 -32.40 10.24
CA VAL A 70 16.04 -32.26 9.54
C VAL A 70 16.59 -30.84 9.67
N TYR A 71 17.72 -30.70 10.37
CA TYR A 71 18.47 -29.45 10.43
C TYR A 71 19.43 -29.37 9.23
N MET A 72 19.03 -28.64 8.20
CA MET A 72 19.87 -28.32 7.04
C MET A 72 19.82 -26.82 6.78
N ASP A 73 20.88 -26.30 6.14
CA ASP A 73 20.79 -25.00 5.48
C ASP A 73 19.58 -25.05 4.53
N VAL A 74 18.61 -24.16 4.77
CA VAL A 74 17.28 -24.16 4.13
C VAL A 74 17.43 -24.19 2.60
N LYS A 75 18.44 -23.51 2.08
CA LYS A 75 18.75 -23.48 0.65
C LYS A 75 19.08 -24.87 0.11
N SER A 76 20.07 -25.53 0.71
CA SER A 76 20.51 -26.87 0.32
C SER A 76 19.39 -27.91 0.46
N TYR A 77 18.55 -27.78 1.50
CA TYR A 77 17.38 -28.63 1.67
C TYR A 77 16.37 -28.46 0.54
N LEU A 78 15.99 -27.22 0.24
CA LEU A 78 15.03 -26.91 -0.82
C LEU A 78 15.54 -27.33 -2.20
N GLU A 79 16.83 -27.17 -2.48
CA GLU A 79 17.48 -27.64 -3.73
C GLU A 79 17.44 -29.17 -3.88
N ARG A 80 17.49 -29.90 -2.76
CA ARG A 80 17.35 -31.36 -2.78
C ARG A 80 15.90 -31.79 -2.99
N CYS A 81 14.94 -31.05 -2.44
CA CYS A 81 13.53 -31.39 -2.50
C CYS A 81 12.85 -30.96 -3.79
N PHE A 82 13.31 -29.88 -4.42
CA PHE A 82 12.65 -29.27 -5.57
C PHE A 82 13.66 -28.98 -6.68
N ALA A 83 13.23 -29.14 -7.93
CA ALA A 83 13.99 -28.64 -9.06
C ALA A 83 13.93 -27.09 -9.07
N MET A 84 15.00 -26.45 -8.61
CA MET A 84 15.06 -24.99 -8.46
C MET A 84 16.21 -24.39 -9.28
N LYS A 85 16.10 -23.08 -9.53
CA LYS A 85 17.20 -22.24 -9.99
C LYS A 85 17.52 -21.22 -8.90
N ASP A 86 18.75 -21.25 -8.41
CA ASP A 86 19.29 -20.18 -7.57
C ASP A 86 19.54 -18.94 -8.43
N LEU A 87 18.92 -17.82 -8.04
CA LEU A 87 19.09 -16.53 -8.71
C LEU A 87 20.13 -15.64 -8.01
N GLY A 88 20.76 -16.14 -6.94
CA GLY A 88 21.78 -15.42 -6.18
C GLY A 88 21.21 -14.41 -5.20
N GLU A 89 22.04 -13.43 -4.80
CA GLU A 89 21.60 -12.31 -3.99
C GLU A 89 20.54 -11.49 -4.74
N THR A 90 19.46 -11.17 -4.04
CA THR A 90 18.25 -10.67 -4.70
C THR A 90 18.42 -9.23 -5.18
N ALA A 91 18.63 -9.07 -6.48
CA ALA A 91 18.68 -7.75 -7.13
C ALA A 91 17.29 -7.22 -7.56
N TYR A 92 16.32 -8.12 -7.79
CA TYR A 92 14.96 -7.77 -8.21
C TYR A 92 13.92 -8.69 -7.59
N ILE A 93 12.79 -8.13 -7.12
CA ILE A 93 11.61 -8.91 -6.73
C ILE A 93 10.40 -8.35 -7.45
N LEU A 94 9.67 -9.18 -8.20
CA LEU A 94 8.48 -8.76 -8.95
C LEU A 94 8.74 -7.53 -9.85
N GLY A 95 9.94 -7.41 -10.43
CA GLY A 95 10.32 -6.24 -11.25
C GLY A 95 10.64 -4.97 -10.46
N ILE A 96 10.74 -5.04 -9.13
CA ILE A 96 11.20 -3.98 -8.25
C ILE A 96 12.70 -4.19 -8.00
N LYS A 97 13.52 -3.19 -8.32
CA LYS A 97 14.96 -3.21 -8.07
C LYS A 97 15.22 -3.08 -6.57
N ILE A 98 16.10 -3.92 -6.03
CA ILE A 98 16.61 -3.83 -4.67
C ILE A 98 18.01 -3.22 -4.71
N TYR A 99 18.21 -2.21 -3.87
CA TYR A 99 19.52 -1.66 -3.54
C TYR A 99 19.80 -1.98 -2.08
N ARG A 100 21.03 -2.39 -1.76
CA ARG A 100 21.43 -2.73 -0.41
C ARG A 100 22.78 -2.09 -0.08
N ASP A 101 22.84 -1.48 1.09
CA ASP A 101 24.08 -1.02 1.71
C ASP A 101 24.18 -1.61 3.12
N ARG A 102 25.08 -2.58 3.29
CA ARG A 102 25.28 -3.27 4.57
C ARG A 102 25.93 -2.40 5.63
N SER A 103 26.82 -1.48 5.23
CA SER A 103 27.51 -0.60 6.16
C SER A 103 26.54 0.35 6.87
N ARG A 104 25.49 0.76 6.15
CA ARG A 104 24.40 1.60 6.66
C ARG A 104 23.15 0.81 7.08
N ARG A 105 23.16 -0.52 6.97
CA ARG A 105 21.98 -1.40 7.19
C ARG A 105 20.73 -0.91 6.44
N LEU A 106 20.93 -0.54 5.18
CA LEU A 106 19.91 0.11 4.36
C LEU A 106 19.49 -0.80 3.22
N ILE A 107 18.17 -0.93 3.01
CA ILE A 107 17.61 -1.55 1.81
C ILE A 107 16.62 -0.59 1.15
N GLY A 108 16.80 -0.36 -0.15
CA GLY A 108 15.96 0.51 -0.97
C GLY A 108 15.24 -0.24 -2.09
N LEU A 109 13.98 0.11 -2.34
CA LEU A 109 13.14 -0.46 -3.39
C LEU A 109 12.81 0.57 -4.47
N CYS A 110 13.17 0.28 -5.73
CA CYS A 110 12.98 1.19 -6.85
C CYS A 110 12.23 0.54 -8.02
N GLN A 111 11.37 1.31 -8.67
CA GLN A 111 10.59 0.88 -9.85
C GLN A 111 10.97 1.64 -11.12
N SER A 112 12.21 2.15 -11.23
CA SER A 112 12.65 2.96 -12.37
C SER A 112 12.37 2.30 -13.72
N ALA A 113 12.73 1.03 -13.89
CA ALA A 113 12.49 0.27 -15.12
C ALA A 113 10.99 0.16 -15.47
N TYR A 114 10.14 -0.08 -14.47
CA TYR A 114 8.69 -0.11 -14.67
C TYR A 114 8.13 1.28 -15.02
N ILE A 115 8.60 2.32 -14.34
CA ILE A 115 8.19 3.70 -14.59
C ILE A 115 8.57 4.10 -16.02
N GLU A 116 9.78 3.77 -16.49
CA GLU A 116 10.19 4.02 -17.88
C GLU A 116 9.31 3.28 -18.89
N LYS A 117 8.96 2.02 -18.61
CA LYS A 117 8.05 1.24 -19.46
C LYS A 117 6.68 1.91 -19.60
N ILE A 118 6.09 2.39 -18.50
CA ILE A 118 4.78 3.05 -18.57
C ILE A 118 4.88 4.44 -19.21
N LEU A 119 5.99 5.16 -19.02
CA LEU A 119 6.21 6.45 -19.69
C LEU A 119 6.27 6.28 -21.21
N LYS A 120 6.98 5.26 -21.72
CA LYS A 120 6.99 4.91 -23.14
C LYS A 120 5.59 4.52 -23.63
N ARG A 121 4.91 3.63 -22.91
CA ARG A 121 3.56 3.13 -23.27
C ARG A 121 2.55 4.26 -23.48
N TYR A 122 2.62 5.33 -22.69
CA TYR A 122 1.68 6.46 -22.75
C TYR A 122 2.28 7.70 -23.42
N CYS A 123 3.40 7.57 -24.16
CA CYS A 123 4.07 8.66 -24.88
C CYS A 123 4.47 9.86 -23.98
N MET A 124 4.87 9.59 -22.74
CA MET A 124 5.20 10.60 -21.71
C MET A 124 6.70 10.82 -21.49
N GLU A 125 7.55 10.11 -22.23
CA GLU A 125 9.01 10.08 -22.03
C GLU A 125 9.72 11.42 -22.29
N ASN A 126 9.17 12.27 -23.15
CA ASN A 126 9.74 13.58 -23.50
C ASN A 126 8.96 14.78 -22.93
N PHE A 127 7.89 14.53 -22.15
CA PHE A 127 7.08 15.60 -21.58
C PHE A 127 7.77 16.32 -20.43
N LYS A 128 7.49 17.62 -20.26
CA LYS A 128 8.00 18.43 -19.14
C LYS A 128 7.78 17.72 -17.79
N ARG A 129 8.84 17.65 -16.99
CA ARG A 129 8.81 17.06 -15.63
C ARG A 129 7.95 17.93 -14.71
N ARG A 130 7.34 17.30 -13.71
CA ARG A 130 6.63 18.01 -12.63
C ARG A 130 7.15 17.57 -11.27
N SER A 131 7.12 18.50 -10.32
CA SER A 131 7.60 18.29 -8.95
C SER A 131 6.52 17.80 -7.99
N ILE A 132 5.24 17.87 -8.38
CA ILE A 132 4.09 17.37 -7.63
C ILE A 132 3.13 16.61 -8.55
N PRO A 133 2.42 15.58 -8.04
CA PRO A 133 1.52 14.75 -8.86
C PRO A 133 0.20 15.47 -9.22
N MET A 134 -0.26 16.39 -8.38
CA MET A 134 -1.50 17.15 -8.55
C MET A 134 -1.34 18.57 -8.05
N GLN A 135 -2.02 19.53 -8.69
CA GLN A 135 -2.05 20.91 -8.21
C GLN A 135 -2.85 21.04 -6.92
N GLU A 136 -2.40 21.93 -6.04
CA GLU A 136 -3.14 22.27 -4.83
C GLU A 136 -4.52 22.82 -5.18
N LYS A 137 -5.52 22.52 -4.35
CA LYS A 137 -6.92 23.01 -4.47
C LYS A 137 -7.68 22.59 -5.74
N LEU A 138 -7.06 21.85 -6.66
CA LEU A 138 -7.76 21.26 -7.80
C LEU A 138 -8.81 20.26 -7.28
N LYS A 139 -10.09 20.52 -7.59
CA LYS A 139 -11.20 19.62 -7.34
C LYS A 139 -11.67 19.03 -8.66
N LEU A 140 -11.68 17.69 -8.73
CA LEU A 140 -12.26 16.95 -9.83
C LEU A 140 -13.67 16.51 -9.43
N SER A 141 -14.61 16.55 -10.37
CA SER A 141 -16.02 16.19 -10.18
C SER A 141 -16.55 15.47 -11.41
N LYS A 142 -17.50 14.56 -11.20
CA LYS A 142 -18.20 13.84 -12.28
C LYS A 142 -18.98 14.78 -13.20
N SER A 143 -19.37 15.96 -12.72
CA SER A 143 -20.01 17.00 -13.53
C SER A 143 -19.11 17.53 -14.65
N GLN A 144 -17.80 17.34 -14.56
CA GLN A 144 -16.81 17.72 -15.56
C GLN A 144 -16.55 16.61 -16.58
N GLY A 145 -17.33 15.52 -16.56
CA GLY A 145 -17.22 14.43 -17.53
C GLY A 145 -17.72 14.85 -18.91
N ALA A 146 -17.27 14.15 -19.94
CA ALA A 146 -17.72 14.36 -21.31
C ALA A 146 -19.26 14.27 -21.38
N SER A 147 -19.88 15.30 -21.96
CA SER A 147 -21.35 15.43 -22.00
C SER A 147 -21.88 15.47 -23.43
N THR A 148 -21.09 15.97 -24.38
CA THR A 148 -21.47 16.00 -25.80
C THR A 148 -21.02 14.73 -26.54
N PRO A 149 -21.72 14.33 -27.62
CA PRO A 149 -21.29 13.19 -28.45
C PRO A 149 -19.86 13.32 -29.00
N ALA A 150 -19.44 14.55 -29.31
CA ALA A 150 -18.08 14.83 -29.80
C ALA A 150 -17.03 14.60 -28.70
N GLU A 151 -17.28 15.05 -27.47
CA GLU A 151 -16.39 14.81 -26.33
C GLU A 151 -16.31 13.32 -25.97
N LEU A 152 -17.45 12.61 -25.95
CA LEU A 152 -17.50 11.17 -25.69
C LEU A 152 -16.67 10.38 -26.71
N LYS A 153 -16.82 10.71 -28.00
CA LYS A 153 -16.03 10.09 -29.08
C LYS A 153 -14.54 10.41 -28.95
N ARG A 154 -14.18 11.64 -28.56
CA ARG A 154 -12.79 12.04 -28.29
C ARG A 154 -12.18 11.25 -27.13
N MET A 155 -12.95 11.09 -26.03
CA MET A 155 -12.50 10.41 -24.82
C MET A 155 -12.43 8.89 -24.96
N GLN A 156 -13.21 8.28 -25.86
CA GLN A 156 -13.19 6.83 -26.12
C GLN A 156 -11.81 6.28 -26.49
N ASN A 157 -10.99 7.10 -27.17
CA ASN A 157 -9.63 6.72 -27.60
C ASN A 157 -8.55 7.00 -26.55
N VAL A 158 -8.90 7.62 -25.43
CA VAL A 158 -7.94 7.93 -24.35
C VAL A 158 -7.73 6.67 -23.51
N PRO A 159 -6.49 6.17 -23.33
CA PRO A 159 -6.22 4.95 -22.57
C PRO A 159 -6.26 5.19 -21.05
N TYR A 160 -7.30 5.85 -20.55
CA TYR A 160 -7.40 6.34 -19.18
C TYR A 160 -7.34 5.22 -18.15
N ALA A 161 -8.24 4.23 -18.25
CA ALA A 161 -8.30 3.10 -17.31
C ALA A 161 -6.99 2.30 -17.31
N SER A 162 -6.39 2.12 -18.50
CA SER A 162 -5.09 1.47 -18.64
C SER A 162 -3.97 2.24 -17.91
N ALA A 163 -3.92 3.57 -18.10
CA ALA A 163 -2.93 4.43 -17.45
C ALA A 163 -3.11 4.45 -15.93
N VAL A 164 -4.34 4.58 -15.44
CA VAL A 164 -4.66 4.50 -14.01
C VAL A 164 -4.25 3.13 -13.44
N GLY A 165 -4.58 2.02 -14.12
CA GLY A 165 -4.16 0.68 -13.72
C GLY A 165 -2.63 0.53 -13.64
N SER A 166 -1.91 1.11 -14.60
CA SER A 166 -0.43 1.10 -14.58
C SER A 166 0.14 1.92 -13.41
N ILE A 167 -0.49 3.04 -13.06
CA ILE A 167 -0.11 3.86 -11.90
C ILE A 167 -0.44 3.13 -10.59
N ILE A 168 -1.57 2.42 -10.51
CA ILE A 168 -1.96 1.62 -9.34
C ILE A 168 -0.84 0.64 -8.98
N TYR A 169 -0.27 -0.06 -9.97
CA TYR A 169 0.83 -0.99 -9.70
C TYR A 169 2.06 -0.29 -9.10
N ALA A 170 2.46 0.88 -9.64
CA ALA A 170 3.54 1.66 -9.06
C ALA A 170 3.23 2.07 -7.61
N VAL A 171 2.00 2.55 -7.37
CA VAL A 171 1.51 2.96 -6.04
C VAL A 171 1.41 1.79 -5.07
N ARG A 172 1.07 0.59 -5.52
CA ARG A 172 0.98 -0.60 -4.66
C ARG A 172 2.35 -1.13 -4.26
N CYS A 173 3.36 -0.96 -5.11
CA CYS A 173 4.69 -1.50 -4.88
C CYS A 173 5.58 -0.56 -4.06
N THR A 174 5.87 0.64 -4.56
CA THR A 174 6.79 1.57 -3.89
C THR A 174 6.33 3.03 -3.84
N ARG A 175 5.46 3.47 -4.77
CA ARG A 175 5.12 4.89 -4.96
C ARG A 175 3.94 5.36 -4.10
N SER A 176 4.05 5.17 -2.78
CA SER A 176 3.06 5.62 -1.80
C SER A 176 2.79 7.14 -1.86
N ASP A 177 3.80 7.92 -2.26
CA ASP A 177 3.77 9.37 -2.52
C ASP A 177 2.77 9.81 -3.60
N VAL A 178 2.25 8.89 -4.41
CA VAL A 178 1.26 9.15 -5.46
C VAL A 178 -0.15 8.67 -5.09
N ALA A 179 -0.32 7.95 -3.97
CA ALA A 179 -1.54 7.24 -3.61
C ALA A 179 -2.79 8.13 -3.56
N PHE A 180 -2.69 9.36 -3.05
CA PHE A 180 -3.82 10.31 -3.06
C PHE A 180 -4.29 10.63 -4.48
N THR A 181 -3.38 11.13 -5.32
CA THR A 181 -3.74 11.55 -6.69
C THR A 181 -4.22 10.38 -7.54
N GLN A 182 -3.61 9.20 -7.35
CA GLN A 182 -4.09 7.97 -7.97
C GLN A 182 -5.52 7.64 -7.53
N ASN A 183 -5.83 7.69 -6.22
CA ASN A 183 -7.17 7.42 -5.73
C ASN A 183 -8.21 8.41 -6.28
N VAL A 184 -7.89 9.70 -6.34
CA VAL A 184 -8.78 10.71 -6.94
C VAL A 184 -9.05 10.38 -8.41
N THR A 185 -8.01 10.16 -9.22
CA THR A 185 -8.17 9.89 -10.66
C THR A 185 -8.91 8.57 -10.95
N SER A 186 -8.81 7.56 -10.09
CA SER A 186 -9.52 6.28 -10.28
C SER A 186 -11.05 6.40 -10.27
N GLN A 187 -11.62 7.48 -9.73
CA GLN A 187 -13.07 7.67 -9.59
C GLN A 187 -13.78 8.07 -10.88
N PHE A 188 -13.02 8.48 -11.90
CA PHE A 188 -13.54 9.03 -13.17
C PHE A 188 -13.41 8.06 -14.34
N GLN A 189 -13.14 6.77 -14.10
CA GLN A 189 -12.94 5.78 -15.18
C GLN A 189 -14.17 5.59 -16.07
N GLN A 190 -15.38 5.77 -15.53
CA GLN A 190 -16.63 5.59 -16.26
C GLN A 190 -17.00 6.80 -17.12
N ASN A 191 -16.75 8.01 -16.61
CA ASN A 191 -17.01 9.26 -17.32
C ASN A 191 -15.88 10.25 -17.01
N LEU A 192 -15.03 10.47 -18.00
CA LEU A 192 -13.85 11.33 -17.93
C LEU A 192 -13.91 12.43 -18.98
N ASP A 193 -13.01 13.38 -18.85
CA ASP A 193 -12.76 14.42 -19.85
C ASP A 193 -11.30 14.89 -19.77
N ASP A 194 -10.92 15.89 -20.56
CA ASP A 194 -9.56 16.40 -20.69
C ASP A 194 -8.93 16.83 -19.35
N ILE A 195 -9.71 17.35 -18.41
CA ILE A 195 -9.21 17.72 -17.07
C ILE A 195 -8.75 16.49 -16.26
N HIS A 196 -9.51 15.39 -16.35
CA HIS A 196 -9.21 14.12 -15.72
C HIS A 196 -7.95 13.52 -16.35
N TRP A 197 -7.91 13.46 -17.69
CA TRP A 197 -6.75 12.93 -18.41
C TRP A 197 -5.48 13.77 -18.17
N THR A 198 -5.63 15.09 -18.10
CA THR A 198 -4.53 16.00 -17.76
C THR A 198 -3.98 15.74 -16.36
N THR A 199 -4.85 15.40 -15.40
CA THR A 199 -4.41 15.02 -14.05
C THR A 199 -3.62 13.70 -14.07
N VAL A 200 -4.07 12.69 -14.82
CA VAL A 200 -3.30 11.44 -15.00
C VAL A 200 -1.94 11.70 -15.66
N LYS A 201 -1.90 12.55 -16.70
CA LYS A 201 -0.65 12.99 -17.33
C LYS A 201 0.27 13.72 -16.34
N ASN A 202 -0.26 14.47 -15.38
CA ASN A 202 0.55 15.11 -14.35
C ASN A 202 1.18 14.10 -13.38
N ILE A 203 0.47 13.03 -13.02
CA ILE A 203 1.05 11.90 -12.27
C ILE A 203 2.24 11.32 -13.03
N LEU A 204 2.08 11.03 -14.33
CA LEU A 204 3.15 10.47 -15.15
C LEU A 204 4.35 11.42 -15.27
N LYS A 205 4.12 12.73 -15.42
CA LYS A 205 5.19 13.75 -15.40
C LYS A 205 5.93 13.82 -14.07
N TYR A 206 5.21 13.59 -12.96
CA TYR A 206 5.81 13.50 -11.64
C TYR A 206 6.65 12.23 -11.49
N LEU A 207 6.09 11.07 -11.83
CA LEU A 207 6.82 9.80 -11.85
C LEU A 207 8.07 9.86 -12.72
N ARG A 208 8.04 10.57 -13.86
CA ARG A 208 9.23 10.83 -14.69
C ARG A 208 10.31 11.60 -13.95
N ASN A 209 9.93 12.58 -13.14
CA ASN A 209 10.87 13.40 -12.37
C ASN A 209 11.50 12.61 -11.22
N THR A 210 10.78 11.63 -10.68
CA THR A 210 11.13 10.89 -9.46
C THR A 210 11.34 9.39 -9.72
N LYS A 211 11.59 9.00 -10.98
CA LYS A 211 11.65 7.57 -11.38
C LYS A 211 12.75 6.80 -10.63
N ASP A 212 13.82 7.50 -10.25
CA ASP A 212 14.99 6.97 -9.57
C ASP A 212 14.90 7.12 -8.04
N MET A 213 13.72 7.48 -7.50
CA MET A 213 13.50 7.42 -6.04
C MET A 213 13.35 5.98 -5.56
N PHE A 214 13.72 5.78 -4.31
CA PHE A 214 13.66 4.51 -3.60
C PHE A 214 12.73 4.63 -2.40
N LEU A 215 11.95 3.59 -2.13
CA LEU A 215 11.35 3.37 -0.82
C LEU A 215 12.40 2.68 0.06
N VAL A 216 12.82 3.34 1.14
CA VAL A 216 14.01 2.99 1.92
C VAL A 216 13.62 2.55 3.32
N TYR A 217 14.30 1.52 3.79
CA TYR A 217 14.30 1.06 5.18
C TYR A 217 15.73 1.20 5.73
N GLU A 218 15.86 1.81 6.90
CA GLU A 218 17.15 2.14 7.53
C GLU A 218 17.24 1.46 8.89
N GLY A 219 18.02 0.38 8.98
CA GLY A 219 18.22 -0.43 10.18
C GLY A 219 19.01 0.28 11.26
N ASP A 220 18.41 1.30 11.88
CA ASP A 220 19.01 2.08 12.96
C ASP A 220 18.98 1.28 14.27
N LEU A 221 20.11 0.67 14.61
CA LEU A 221 20.29 -0.11 15.85
C LEU A 221 20.07 0.73 17.13
N LYS A 222 20.02 2.06 17.05
CA LYS A 222 19.65 2.91 18.20
C LYS A 222 18.15 2.94 18.46
N ARG A 223 17.34 2.45 17.52
CA ARG A 223 15.88 2.36 17.61
C ARG A 223 15.47 0.90 17.69
N GLU A 224 14.40 0.63 18.41
CA GLU A 224 13.76 -0.67 18.36
C GLU A 224 13.00 -0.84 17.04
N LEU A 225 13.03 -2.05 16.48
CA LEU A 225 12.29 -2.40 15.28
C LEU A 225 10.79 -2.45 15.56
N ARG A 226 10.11 -1.31 15.46
CA ARG A 226 8.71 -1.15 15.87
C ARG A 226 7.82 -0.70 14.73
N VAL A 227 6.64 -1.32 14.64
CA VAL A 227 5.59 -0.88 13.71
C VAL A 227 4.79 0.26 14.33
N SER A 228 4.57 1.31 13.57
CA SER A 228 3.67 2.42 13.92
C SER A 228 2.67 2.67 12.80
N CYS A 229 1.44 2.99 13.14
CA CYS A 229 0.38 3.32 12.19
C CYS A 229 -0.07 4.75 12.39
N TYR A 230 -0.24 5.50 11.30
CA TYR A 230 -0.79 6.85 11.30
C TYR A 230 -2.10 6.85 10.54
N THR A 231 -3.12 7.47 11.10
CA THR A 231 -4.44 7.58 10.49
C THR A 231 -4.82 9.03 10.28
N ASN A 232 -5.48 9.32 9.16
CA ASN A 232 -6.04 10.63 8.90
C ASN A 232 -7.29 10.54 7.99
N VAL A 233 -8.05 11.62 7.93
CA VAL A 233 -9.24 11.73 7.09
C VAL A 233 -9.33 13.08 6.40
N GLY A 234 -9.54 13.04 5.09
CA GLY A 234 -10.07 14.17 4.34
C GLY A 234 -11.57 14.28 4.55
N TYR A 235 -12.01 15.04 5.55
CA TYR A 235 -13.44 15.17 5.91
C TYR A 235 -14.23 15.93 4.83
N LEU A 236 -15.32 15.34 4.35
CA LEU A 236 -16.19 15.88 3.28
C LEU A 236 -15.43 16.44 2.07
N THR A 237 -14.37 15.74 1.67
CA THR A 237 -13.45 16.21 0.62
C THR A 237 -13.93 15.87 -0.79
N ASP A 238 -14.82 14.90 -0.93
CA ASP A 238 -15.38 14.52 -2.22
C ASP A 238 -16.34 15.59 -2.75
N ALA A 239 -16.15 16.00 -4.00
CA ALA A 239 -16.93 17.05 -4.61
C ALA A 239 -18.34 16.59 -5.04
N ASP A 240 -18.56 15.29 -5.23
CA ASP A 240 -19.78 14.75 -5.84
C ASP A 240 -20.79 14.25 -4.79
N ASP A 241 -20.32 13.58 -3.73
CA ASP A 241 -21.21 13.00 -2.70
C ASP A 241 -20.86 13.39 -1.26
N LEU A 242 -19.92 14.32 -1.09
CA LEU A 242 -19.41 14.79 0.21
C LEU A 242 -18.89 13.67 1.11
N LYS A 243 -18.61 12.46 0.60
CA LYS A 243 -18.03 11.41 1.43
C LYS A 243 -16.59 11.77 1.83
N SER A 244 -16.23 11.31 3.01
CA SER A 244 -14.88 11.52 3.54
C SER A 244 -13.89 10.53 2.94
N GLN A 245 -12.60 10.81 3.11
CA GLN A 245 -11.51 10.03 2.55
C GLN A 245 -10.66 9.41 3.66
N THR A 246 -10.73 8.08 3.84
CA THR A 246 -9.95 7.33 4.85
C THR A 246 -8.51 7.16 4.40
N ARG A 247 -7.56 7.54 5.24
CA ARG A 247 -6.12 7.40 4.98
C ARG A 247 -5.41 6.73 6.15
N TYR A 248 -4.46 5.86 5.84
CA TYR A 248 -3.49 5.38 6.81
C TYR A 248 -2.15 5.07 6.15
N VAL A 249 -1.10 5.04 6.97
CA VAL A 249 0.22 4.53 6.62
C VAL A 249 0.82 3.79 7.80
N PHE A 250 1.35 2.61 7.55
CA PHE A 250 2.16 1.82 8.48
C PHE A 250 3.62 2.06 8.15
N ILE A 251 4.38 2.43 9.17
CA ILE A 251 5.83 2.64 9.12
C ILE A 251 6.51 1.52 9.90
N LEU A 252 7.56 0.97 9.31
CA LEU A 252 8.51 0.08 9.96
C LEU A 252 9.90 0.50 9.51
N ASP A 253 10.80 0.75 10.45
CA ASP A 253 12.21 1.05 10.18
C ASP A 253 12.44 2.24 9.23
N GLY A 254 11.71 3.34 9.48
CA GLY A 254 11.81 4.59 8.70
C GLY A 254 11.07 4.60 7.37
N GLY A 255 10.61 3.44 6.88
CA GLY A 255 9.92 3.30 5.59
C GLY A 255 8.46 2.87 5.71
N ALA A 256 7.63 3.27 4.74
CA ALA A 256 6.26 2.79 4.64
C ALA A 256 6.20 1.31 4.23
N VAL A 257 5.43 0.49 4.94
CA VAL A 257 5.21 -0.94 4.65
C VAL A 257 3.78 -1.25 4.21
N ASP A 258 2.81 -0.45 4.63
CA ASP A 258 1.44 -0.49 4.11
C ASP A 258 0.81 0.90 4.12
N TRP A 259 -0.09 1.19 3.19
CA TRP A 259 -0.76 2.48 3.09
C TRP A 259 -2.09 2.37 2.36
N LYS A 260 -2.97 3.32 2.64
CA LYS A 260 -4.26 3.43 1.95
C LYS A 260 -4.67 4.86 1.71
N SER A 261 -5.24 5.03 0.52
CA SER A 261 -6.01 6.19 0.14
C SER A 261 -7.29 5.71 -0.54
N ALA A 262 -8.39 5.61 0.22
CA ALA A 262 -9.72 5.24 -0.31
C ALA A 262 -10.87 6.15 0.17
N LYS A 263 -11.82 6.46 -0.70
CA LYS A 263 -13.09 7.11 -0.35
C LYS A 263 -13.89 6.23 0.61
N GLN A 264 -14.49 6.82 1.64
CA GLN A 264 -15.34 6.08 2.58
C GLN A 264 -16.62 5.63 1.88
N SER A 265 -17.11 4.44 2.23
CA SER A 265 -18.37 3.92 1.68
C SER A 265 -19.61 4.67 2.18
N ILE A 266 -19.52 5.24 3.39
CA ILE A 266 -20.64 5.86 4.13
C ILE A 266 -20.40 7.37 4.26
N PHE A 267 -21.46 8.16 4.09
CA PHE A 267 -21.46 9.58 4.43
C PHE A 267 -21.61 9.75 5.95
N VAL A 268 -20.82 10.65 6.54
CA VAL A 268 -20.85 10.92 7.99
C VAL A 268 -20.87 12.42 8.23
N SER A 269 -21.75 12.85 9.14
CA SER A 269 -21.99 14.26 9.47
C SER A 269 -21.03 14.85 10.50
N SER A 270 -20.03 14.08 10.96
CA SER A 270 -19.06 14.52 11.96
C SER A 270 -17.65 14.06 11.58
N SER A 271 -16.69 14.98 11.71
CA SER A 271 -15.27 14.70 11.49
C SER A 271 -14.73 13.63 12.45
N ALA A 272 -15.22 13.60 13.70
CA ALA A 272 -14.85 12.57 14.68
C ALA A 272 -15.29 11.17 14.22
N LYS A 273 -16.53 11.03 13.70
CA LYS A 273 -17.02 9.77 13.15
C LYS A 273 -16.24 9.35 11.91
N ALA A 274 -15.91 10.30 11.04
CA ALA A 274 -15.12 10.03 9.84
C ALA A 274 -13.73 9.48 10.21
N LYS A 275 -13.05 10.12 11.16
CA LYS A 275 -11.74 9.69 11.70
C LYS A 275 -11.82 8.35 12.40
N TYR A 276 -12.91 8.09 13.12
CA TYR A 276 -13.15 6.79 13.73
C TYR A 276 -13.29 5.67 12.68
N ILE A 277 -13.96 5.93 11.55
CA ILE A 277 -14.02 4.97 10.43
C ILE A 277 -12.63 4.70 9.85
N ALA A 278 -11.75 5.71 9.78
CA ALA A 278 -10.37 5.50 9.35
C ALA A 278 -9.56 4.66 10.34
N ALA A 279 -9.74 4.89 11.64
CA ALA A 279 -9.17 4.05 12.69
C ALA A 279 -9.67 2.60 12.58
N PHE A 280 -10.96 2.39 12.31
CA PHE A 280 -11.51 1.06 12.05
C PHE A 280 -10.90 0.36 10.84
N ASP A 281 -10.73 1.08 9.73
CA ASP A 281 -10.12 0.49 8.55
C ASP A 281 -8.64 0.15 8.79
N ALA A 282 -7.91 1.01 9.49
CA ALA A 282 -6.52 0.78 9.85
C ALA A 282 -6.35 -0.32 10.92
N SER A 283 -7.30 -0.49 11.85
CA SER A 283 -7.19 -1.51 12.91
C SER A 283 -7.27 -2.92 12.35
N LYS A 284 -8.07 -3.15 11.31
CA LYS A 284 -8.10 -4.46 10.60
C LYS A 284 -6.73 -4.81 10.03
N GLU A 285 -6.07 -3.84 9.41
CA GLU A 285 -4.74 -4.03 8.84
C GLU A 285 -3.69 -4.16 9.92
N ALA A 286 -3.82 -3.44 11.05
CA ALA A 286 -2.93 -3.57 12.20
C ALA A 286 -2.96 -4.99 12.78
N VAL A 287 -4.15 -5.60 12.92
CA VAL A 287 -4.29 -7.00 13.35
C VAL A 287 -3.60 -7.94 12.36
N TRP A 288 -3.75 -7.72 11.06
CA TRP A 288 -3.06 -8.53 10.04
C TRP A 288 -1.53 -8.38 10.12
N VAL A 289 -1.02 -7.14 10.18
CA VAL A 289 0.42 -6.84 10.31
C VAL A 289 0.99 -7.47 11.58
N ARG A 290 0.27 -7.34 12.71
CA ARG A 290 0.65 -7.93 13.99
C ARG A 290 0.76 -9.44 13.90
N LYS A 291 -0.28 -10.12 13.41
CA LYS A 291 -0.28 -11.59 13.23
C LYS A 291 0.84 -12.06 12.30
N PHE A 292 1.05 -11.35 11.20
CA PHE A 292 2.11 -11.67 10.25
C PHE A 292 3.51 -11.55 10.89
N ILE A 293 3.80 -10.41 11.54
CA ILE A 293 5.11 -10.18 12.17
C ILE A 293 5.32 -11.09 13.38
N PHE A 294 4.29 -11.32 14.19
CA PHE A 294 4.33 -12.28 15.29
C PHE A 294 4.71 -13.68 14.79
N GLY A 295 4.11 -14.13 13.69
CA GLY A 295 4.44 -15.40 13.06
C GLY A 295 5.88 -15.51 12.51
N LEU A 296 6.58 -14.39 12.31
CA LEU A 296 8.01 -14.42 11.92
C LEU A 296 8.94 -14.67 13.11
N GLY A 297 8.52 -14.40 14.34
CA GLY A 297 9.30 -14.70 15.57
C GLY A 297 10.59 -13.89 15.76
N VAL A 298 10.81 -12.83 14.97
CA VAL A 298 12.07 -12.05 14.97
C VAL A 298 11.90 -10.56 15.31
N VAL A 299 10.70 -10.12 15.70
CA VAL A 299 10.43 -8.71 16.04
C VAL A 299 9.81 -8.63 17.43
N PRO A 300 10.61 -8.59 18.53
CA PRO A 300 10.09 -8.72 19.89
C PRO A 300 9.05 -7.67 20.28
N THR A 301 9.20 -6.42 19.81
CA THR A 301 8.26 -5.34 20.13
C THR A 301 6.84 -5.58 19.58
N ILE A 302 6.64 -6.57 18.71
CA ILE A 302 5.30 -6.91 18.21
C ILE A 302 4.42 -7.53 19.29
N GLU A 303 4.98 -8.01 20.40
CA GLU A 303 4.19 -8.46 21.55
C GLU A 303 3.44 -7.30 22.21
N GLU A 304 3.97 -6.08 22.12
CA GLU A 304 3.30 -4.87 22.58
C GLU A 304 2.24 -4.38 21.57
N PRO A 305 1.16 -3.71 22.01
CA PRO A 305 0.14 -3.18 21.12
C PRO A 305 0.71 -2.22 20.07
N ILE A 306 0.27 -2.31 18.81
CA ILE A 306 0.69 -1.39 17.75
C ILE A 306 0.17 0.02 18.05
N SER A 307 1.06 1.01 18.10
CA SER A 307 0.71 2.42 18.18
C SER A 307 -0.04 2.86 16.93
N MET A 308 -1.30 3.24 17.09
CA MET A 308 -2.14 3.87 16.07
C MET A 308 -2.36 5.34 16.40
N TYR A 309 -1.73 6.22 15.64
CA TYR A 309 -1.77 7.65 15.83
C TYR A 309 -2.97 8.28 15.12
N CYS A 310 -3.75 9.07 15.87
CA CYS A 310 -4.89 9.84 15.39
C CYS A 310 -4.83 11.28 15.92
N ASP A 311 -5.15 12.25 15.08
CA ASP A 311 -5.09 13.69 15.39
C ASP A 311 -6.40 14.22 16.02
N ASN A 312 -7.38 13.35 16.35
CA ASN A 312 -8.68 13.75 16.87
C ASN A 312 -9.01 13.10 18.21
N THR A 313 -9.04 13.93 19.24
CA THR A 313 -9.40 13.55 20.61
C THR A 313 -10.81 12.98 20.71
N GLY A 314 -11.76 13.46 19.90
CA GLY A 314 -13.12 12.91 19.87
C GLY A 314 -13.17 11.45 19.39
N ALA A 315 -12.42 11.10 18.35
CA ALA A 315 -12.31 9.74 17.87
C ALA A 315 -11.62 8.82 18.90
N ILE A 316 -10.58 9.31 19.57
CA ILE A 316 -9.89 8.59 20.65
C ILE A 316 -10.84 8.34 21.82
N ALA A 317 -11.60 9.36 22.23
CA ALA A 317 -12.60 9.22 23.29
C ALA A 317 -13.67 8.17 22.92
N ILE A 318 -14.16 8.15 21.67
CA ILE A 318 -15.12 7.13 21.21
C ILE A 318 -14.51 5.72 21.31
N ALA A 319 -13.20 5.55 21.10
CA ALA A 319 -12.54 4.25 21.18
C ALA A 319 -12.35 3.76 22.61
N ASN A 320 -12.14 4.66 23.57
CA ASN A 320 -11.91 4.30 24.96
C ASN A 320 -13.18 4.27 25.81
N GLU A 321 -14.33 4.70 25.26
CA GLU A 321 -15.61 4.72 25.96
C GLU A 321 -16.27 3.33 25.95
N SER A 322 -16.69 2.82 27.13
CA SER A 322 -17.36 1.51 27.23
C SER A 322 -18.82 1.54 26.76
N ARG A 323 -19.48 2.71 26.80
CA ARG A 323 -20.89 2.87 26.41
C ARG A 323 -21.05 3.26 24.93
N ILE A 324 -22.13 2.81 24.29
CA ILE A 324 -22.52 3.27 22.95
C ILE A 324 -23.36 4.54 23.11
N THR A 325 -22.83 5.69 22.70
CA THR A 325 -23.62 6.94 22.64
C THR A 325 -24.76 6.81 21.62
N LYS A 326 -25.93 7.41 21.89
CA LYS A 326 -27.14 7.30 21.04
C LYS A 326 -26.87 7.58 19.55
N GLY A 327 -25.90 8.45 19.22
CA GLY A 327 -25.50 8.80 17.85
C GLY A 327 -24.62 7.78 17.12
N ALA A 328 -24.19 6.69 17.76
CA ALA A 328 -23.30 5.66 17.19
C ALA A 328 -24.03 4.37 16.75
N ARG A 329 -25.35 4.29 16.96
CA ARG A 329 -26.15 3.08 16.72
C ARG A 329 -26.15 2.61 15.26
N HIS A 330 -26.10 3.54 14.30
CA HIS A 330 -26.16 3.27 12.86
C HIS A 330 -24.86 2.72 12.26
N PHE A 331 -23.75 2.63 13.01
CA PHE A 331 -22.47 2.09 12.51
C PHE A 331 -21.80 1.12 13.51
N ARG A 332 -22.61 0.43 14.33
CA ARG A 332 -22.20 -0.42 15.46
C ARG A 332 -21.00 -1.33 15.19
N ALA A 333 -20.99 -2.10 14.11
CA ALA A 333 -19.87 -3.01 13.81
C ALA A 333 -18.52 -2.27 13.69
N LYS A 334 -18.53 -1.07 13.06
CA LYS A 334 -17.32 -0.24 12.95
C LYS A 334 -16.90 0.37 14.29
N VAL A 335 -17.81 0.52 15.26
CA VAL A 335 -17.55 0.98 16.64
C VAL A 335 -17.00 -0.13 17.51
N HIS A 336 -17.56 -1.33 17.42
CA HIS A 336 -17.19 -2.42 18.31
C HIS A 336 -15.80 -2.96 17.99
N PHE A 337 -15.49 -3.18 16.71
CA PHE A 337 -14.24 -3.81 16.32
C PHE A 337 -12.98 -3.08 16.85
N PRO A 338 -12.81 -1.75 16.71
CA PRO A 338 -11.62 -1.06 17.23
C PRO A 338 -11.50 -1.14 18.75
N ARG A 339 -12.64 -1.16 19.47
CA ARG A 339 -12.66 -1.29 20.94
C ARG A 339 -12.20 -2.68 21.38
N GLU A 340 -12.72 -3.70 20.70
CA GLU A 340 -12.38 -5.10 20.95
C GLU A 340 -10.87 -5.35 20.71
N VAL A 341 -10.30 -4.86 19.62
CA VAL A 341 -8.86 -5.02 19.36
C VAL A 341 -7.97 -4.18 20.31
N ILE A 342 -8.50 -3.09 20.90
CA ILE A 342 -7.80 -2.37 21.97
C ILE A 342 -7.85 -3.18 23.27
N GLU A 343 -9.01 -3.74 23.60
CA GLU A 343 -9.22 -4.56 24.80
C GLU A 343 -8.37 -5.84 24.77
N TYR A 344 -8.22 -6.47 23.60
CA TYR A 344 -7.29 -7.59 23.40
C TYR A 344 -5.81 -7.19 23.40
N GLY A 345 -5.49 -5.90 23.39
CA GLY A 345 -4.10 -5.42 23.38
C GLY A 345 -3.42 -5.54 22.02
N ASP A 346 -4.16 -5.68 20.92
CA ASP A 346 -3.55 -5.71 19.58
C ASP A 346 -3.06 -4.33 19.14
N ILE A 347 -3.79 -3.28 19.53
CA ILE A 347 -3.49 -1.89 19.18
C ILE A 347 -3.67 -0.95 20.38
N LYS A 348 -3.04 0.22 20.31
CA LYS A 348 -3.33 1.36 21.21
C LYS A 348 -3.53 2.63 20.38
N LEU A 349 -4.58 3.38 20.67
CA LEU A 349 -4.84 4.66 20.00
C LEU A 349 -4.19 5.81 20.75
N GLU A 350 -3.32 6.55 20.06
CA GLU A 350 -2.52 7.63 20.62
C GLU A 350 -2.77 8.94 19.86
N LYS A 351 -2.70 10.07 20.59
CA LYS A 351 -2.82 11.39 19.98
C LYS A 351 -1.51 11.76 19.29
N VAL A 352 -1.59 12.25 18.06
CA VAL A 352 -0.47 12.88 17.36
C VAL A 352 -0.81 14.31 16.96
N HIS A 353 0.20 15.19 16.95
CA HIS A 353 0.03 16.53 16.42
C HIS A 353 -0.18 16.47 14.90
N THR A 354 -1.05 17.34 14.35
CA THR A 354 -1.39 17.33 12.92
C THR A 354 -0.14 17.40 12.05
N ASP A 355 0.82 18.27 12.36
CA ASP A 355 2.03 18.42 11.54
C ASP A 355 2.95 17.19 11.54
N ASN A 356 2.86 16.35 12.59
CA ASN A 356 3.64 15.12 12.73
C ASN A 356 2.90 13.88 12.17
N ASN A 357 1.69 14.06 11.64
CA ASN A 357 0.88 12.95 11.14
C ASN A 357 1.32 12.53 9.72
N LEU A 358 1.98 11.38 9.61
CA LEU A 358 2.48 10.84 8.34
C LEU A 358 1.37 10.43 7.36
N ALA A 359 0.11 10.34 7.81
CA ALA A 359 -1.02 10.09 6.92
C ALA A 359 -1.54 11.36 6.21
N ASN A 360 -1.05 12.56 6.56
CA ASN A 360 -1.44 13.83 5.92
C ASN A 360 -1.34 13.87 4.39
N PRO A 361 -0.25 13.40 3.75
CA PRO A 361 -0.06 13.49 2.29
C PRO A 361 -1.14 12.76 1.53
N PHE A 362 -1.72 11.76 2.18
CA PHE A 362 -2.75 10.94 1.59
C PHE A 362 -4.11 11.67 1.59
N THR A 363 -4.32 12.78 2.30
CA THR A 363 -5.63 13.44 2.44
C THR A 363 -5.94 14.51 1.40
N LYS A 364 -4.91 15.16 0.84
CA LYS A 364 -5.07 16.28 -0.11
C LYS A 364 -3.81 16.47 -0.95
N ALA A 365 -3.95 17.15 -2.08
CA ALA A 365 -2.81 17.64 -2.84
C ALA A 365 -2.08 18.73 -2.03
N LEU A 366 -0.76 18.69 -2.04
CA LEU A 366 0.10 19.59 -1.27
C LEU A 366 1.01 20.40 -2.19
N ALA A 367 1.38 21.60 -1.74
CA ALA A 367 2.46 22.37 -2.36
C ALA A 367 3.79 21.62 -2.26
N PHE A 368 4.71 21.90 -3.20
CA PHE A 368 5.96 21.16 -3.34
C PHE A 368 6.78 21.01 -2.04
N PRO A 369 7.02 22.06 -1.23
CA PRO A 369 7.83 21.92 -0.02
C PRO A 369 7.27 20.87 0.95
N LYS A 370 5.97 20.95 1.25
CA LYS A 370 5.29 19.99 2.13
C LYS A 370 5.21 18.60 1.49
N HIS A 371 4.93 18.51 0.19
CA HIS A 371 4.92 17.23 -0.53
C HIS A 371 6.28 16.54 -0.44
N SER A 372 7.37 17.27 -0.68
CA SER A 372 8.73 16.74 -0.62
C SER A 372 9.12 16.31 0.79
N GLU A 373 8.82 17.12 1.81
CA GLU A 373 9.09 16.78 3.21
C GLU A 373 8.40 15.47 3.60
N HIS A 374 7.10 15.39 3.34
CA HIS A 374 6.36 14.18 3.68
C HIS A 374 6.76 12.94 2.88
N THR A 375 7.13 13.12 1.61
CA THR A 375 7.67 12.02 0.77
C THR A 375 8.90 11.41 1.46
N ARG A 376 9.80 12.24 2.01
CA ARG A 376 10.95 11.74 2.78
C ARG A 376 10.52 11.04 4.08
N ASN A 377 9.56 11.61 4.80
CA ASN A 377 9.10 11.06 6.09
C ASN A 377 8.37 9.70 5.97
N ILE A 378 7.96 9.28 4.77
CA ILE A 378 7.40 7.94 4.50
C ILE A 378 8.43 6.99 3.86
N GLY A 379 9.72 7.37 3.89
CA GLY A 379 10.85 6.58 3.38
C GLY A 379 11.12 6.72 1.89
N MET A 380 10.45 7.63 1.17
CA MET A 380 10.72 7.84 -0.25
C MET A 380 11.86 8.84 -0.45
N LEU A 381 13.05 8.34 -0.79
CA LEU A 381 14.30 9.10 -0.88
C LEU A 381 14.85 9.12 -2.32
N PRO A 382 15.51 10.21 -2.75
CA PRO A 382 16.21 10.24 -4.02
C PRO A 382 17.45 9.33 -3.99
N ALA A 383 17.84 8.79 -5.15
CA ALA A 383 19.06 7.99 -5.30
C ALA A 383 20.32 8.68 -4.74
N SER A 384 20.39 10.02 -4.83
CA SER A 384 21.49 10.84 -4.30
C SER A 384 21.60 10.86 -2.77
N SER A 385 20.62 10.30 -2.04
CA SER A 385 20.69 10.12 -0.58
C SER A 385 21.20 8.72 -0.19
N LEU A 386 21.34 7.83 -1.18
CA LEU A 386 21.78 6.45 -1.00
C LEU A 386 23.23 6.22 -1.44
N MET A 387 23.69 7.02 -2.39
CA MET A 387 25.10 7.17 -2.80
C MET A 387 25.74 8.30 -2.00
#